data_AF-A0A1H9R182-F1
#
_entry.id   AF-A0A1H9R182-F1
#
_cell.length_a   1.000
_cell.length_b   1.000
_cell.length_c   1.000
_cell.angle_alpha   90.00
_cell.angle_beta   90.00
_cell.angle_gamma   90.00
#
_symmetry.space_group_name_H-M   'P 1'
#
loop_
_entity.id
_entity.type
_entity.pdbx_description
1 polymer ?
#
loop_
_entity_poly.entity_id
_entity_poly.type
_entity_poly.pdbx_seq_one_letter_code
_entity_poly.pdbx_strand_id
1 'polypeptide(L)'
;MNWEYHALESYRLAGARVAEAQTITVGDTTVLVLQRFDRGQHGQRISFISAMTATGKRDGEAADYLDIVDAIRHISGDIEGDLEELFRRATLNVVLGNTDDHLRNHAFLSRKEHWFLSPAFDVNPNPQLHARRATSIVGAAQFPEEVHALHPLAEECGLTTLRAKQIVEEIIAAAEHWELESVEQ
;
A
#
# COMPACT_ATOMS: atom_id res chain seq x y z
N MET A 1 -20.93 -5.18 -0.44
CA MET A 1 -20.28 -3.87 -0.29
C MET A 1 -18.86 -4.08 -0.80
N ASN A 2 -18.48 -3.41 -1.89
CA ASN A 2 -17.28 -3.76 -2.67
C ASN A 2 -16.12 -2.78 -2.41
N TRP A 3 -16.09 -2.12 -1.25
CA TRP A 3 -15.16 -1.02 -0.96
C TRP A 3 -13.70 -1.42 -1.18
N GLU A 4 -13.30 -2.64 -0.80
CA GLU A 4 -11.92 -3.10 -0.94
C GLU A 4 -11.54 -3.26 -2.42
N TYR A 5 -12.44 -3.80 -3.25
CA TYR A 5 -12.21 -3.86 -4.69
C TYR A 5 -11.99 -2.47 -5.27
N HIS A 6 -12.83 -1.51 -4.89
CA HIS A 6 -12.71 -0.14 -5.38
C HIS A 6 -11.43 0.53 -4.89
N ALA A 7 -11.03 0.32 -3.64
CA ALA A 7 -9.78 0.86 -3.09
C ALA A 7 -8.54 0.29 -3.81
N LEU A 8 -8.51 -1.03 -4.05
CA LEU A 8 -7.47 -1.70 -4.80
C LEU A 8 -7.41 -1.20 -6.25
N GLU A 9 -8.56 -0.92 -6.86
CA GLU A 9 -8.62 -0.38 -8.21
C GLU A 9 -8.17 1.10 -8.27
N SER A 10 -8.48 1.91 -7.26
CA SER A 10 -7.91 3.26 -7.11
C SER A 10 -6.39 3.23 -7.01
N TYR A 11 -5.84 2.29 -6.23
CA TYR A 11 -4.40 2.06 -6.15
C TYR A 11 -3.81 1.71 -7.53
N ARG A 12 -4.46 0.81 -8.27
CA ARG A 12 -4.00 0.35 -9.59
C ARG A 12 -3.99 1.49 -10.61
N LEU A 13 -5.06 2.29 -10.66
CA LEU A 13 -5.14 3.46 -11.55
C LEU A 13 -4.12 4.53 -11.19
N ALA A 14 -3.81 4.70 -9.90
CA ALA A 14 -2.75 5.56 -9.41
C ALA A 14 -1.34 4.98 -9.59
N GLY A 15 -1.18 3.87 -10.32
CA GLY A 15 0.10 3.30 -10.69
C GLY A 15 0.78 2.44 -9.63
N ALA A 16 0.10 2.11 -8.52
CA ALA A 16 0.64 1.17 -7.53
C ALA A 16 0.57 -0.27 -8.05
N ARG A 17 1.50 -1.11 -7.58
CA ARG A 17 1.44 -2.56 -7.82
C ARG A 17 0.38 -3.16 -6.91
N VAL A 18 -0.68 -3.74 -7.46
CA VAL A 18 -1.82 -4.27 -6.70
C VAL A 18 -2.05 -5.75 -7.03
N ALA A 19 -2.52 -6.52 -6.05
CA ALA A 19 -2.97 -7.88 -6.29
C ALA A 19 -4.13 -7.89 -7.30
N GLU A 20 -4.07 -8.78 -8.29
CA GLU A 20 -5.19 -8.92 -9.24
C GLU A 20 -6.46 -9.32 -8.49
N ALA A 21 -7.53 -8.57 -8.74
CA ALA A 21 -8.78 -8.67 -8.00
C ALA A 21 -9.96 -8.61 -8.96
N GLN A 22 -11.02 -9.34 -8.63
CA GLN A 22 -12.32 -9.24 -9.31
C GLN A 22 -13.45 -9.48 -8.32
N THR A 23 -14.62 -8.91 -8.60
CA THR A 23 -15.84 -9.27 -7.88
C THR A 23 -16.63 -10.32 -8.66
N ILE A 24 -17.10 -11.36 -7.98
CA ILE A 24 -18.04 -12.34 -8.55
C ILE A 24 -19.33 -12.37 -7.72
N THR A 25 -20.43 -12.73 -8.37
CA THR A 25 -21.72 -12.90 -7.68
C THR A 25 -21.98 -14.39 -7.46
N VAL A 26 -22.22 -14.78 -6.20
CA VAL A 26 -22.59 -16.14 -5.79
C VAL A 26 -23.95 -16.09 -5.12
N GLY A 27 -24.99 -16.56 -5.82
CA GLY A 27 -26.38 -16.34 -5.41
C GLY A 27 -26.69 -14.83 -5.40
N ASP A 28 -27.11 -14.32 -4.24
CA ASP A 28 -27.39 -12.89 -4.05
C ASP A 28 -26.22 -12.12 -3.40
N THR A 29 -25.05 -12.75 -3.24
CA THR A 29 -23.89 -12.16 -2.56
C THR A 29 -22.78 -11.83 -3.55
N THR A 30 -22.30 -10.58 -3.52
CA THR A 30 -21.06 -10.20 -4.20
C THR A 30 -19.87 -10.51 -3.31
N VAL A 31 -18.86 -11.20 -3.87
CA VAL A 31 -17.64 -11.63 -3.18
C VAL A 31 -16.43 -11.08 -3.93
N LEU A 32 -15.45 -10.56 -3.19
CA LEU A 32 -14.13 -10.21 -3.72
C LEU A 32 -13.26 -11.47 -3.84
N VAL A 33 -12.70 -11.69 -5.03
CA VAL A 33 -11.75 -12.77 -5.31
C VAL A 33 -10.41 -12.14 -5.68
N LEU A 34 -9.40 -12.43 -4.85
CA LEU A 34 -8.02 -12.00 -5.05
C LEU A 34 -7.19 -13.16 -5.62
N GLN A 35 -6.42 -12.89 -6.66
CA GLN A 35 -5.41 -13.81 -7.13
C GLN A 35 -4.20 -13.75 -6.20
N ARG A 36 -3.83 -14.91 -5.66
CA ARG A 36 -2.66 -15.03 -4.79
C ARG A 36 -1.37 -14.74 -5.56
N PHE A 37 -0.67 -13.68 -5.16
CA PHE A 37 0.63 -13.30 -5.73
C PHE A 37 1.83 -14.09 -5.17
N ASP A 38 1.62 -14.93 -4.14
CA ASP A 38 2.62 -15.87 -3.61
C ASP A 38 2.58 -17.25 -4.31
N ARG A 39 2.02 -17.30 -5.53
CA ARG A 39 1.93 -18.48 -6.39
C ARG A 39 2.53 -18.16 -7.75
N GLY A 40 3.55 -18.93 -8.14
CA GLY A 40 4.12 -18.86 -9.47
C GLY A 40 3.51 -19.88 -10.44
N GLN A 41 4.22 -20.15 -11.54
CA GLN A 41 3.79 -21.11 -12.55
C GLN A 41 3.52 -22.49 -11.94
N HIS A 42 2.49 -23.18 -12.45
CA HIS A 42 2.07 -24.51 -11.99
C HIS A 42 1.79 -24.62 -10.48
N GLY A 43 1.52 -23.51 -9.79
CA GLY A 43 1.16 -23.49 -8.37
C GLY A 43 2.36 -23.54 -7.41
N GLN A 44 3.60 -23.36 -7.91
CA GLN A 44 4.78 -23.26 -7.06
C GLN A 44 4.61 -22.15 -6.02
N ARG A 45 4.95 -22.43 -4.75
CA ARG A 45 4.87 -21.44 -3.68
C ARG A 45 6.08 -20.52 -3.74
N ILE A 46 5.83 -19.23 -3.64
CA ILE A 46 6.86 -18.21 -3.47
C ILE A 46 6.92 -17.87 -1.98
N SER A 47 8.11 -17.82 -1.39
CA SER A 47 8.25 -17.46 0.03
C SER A 47 7.74 -16.04 0.25
N PHE A 48 6.99 -15.86 1.33
CA PHE A 48 6.32 -14.64 1.69
C PHE A 48 6.61 -14.32 3.16
N ILE A 49 6.89 -13.06 3.46
CA ILE A 49 6.95 -12.53 4.83
C ILE A 49 6.21 -11.20 4.88
N SER A 50 5.53 -10.90 5.99
CA SER A 50 4.98 -9.56 6.20
C SER A 50 6.08 -8.56 6.58
N ALA A 51 5.79 -7.26 6.50
CA ALA A 51 6.68 -6.23 7.03
C ALA A 51 6.85 -6.35 8.54
N MET A 52 5.86 -6.89 9.26
CA MET A 52 5.99 -7.21 10.68
C MET A 52 7.14 -8.20 10.92
N THR A 53 7.21 -9.27 10.13
CA THR A 53 8.32 -10.23 10.19
C THR A 53 9.64 -9.60 9.73
N ALA A 54 9.63 -8.82 8.65
CA ALA A 54 10.84 -8.19 8.11
C ALA A 54 11.47 -7.17 9.06
N THR A 55 10.64 -6.48 9.87
CA THR A 55 11.08 -5.50 10.88
C THR A 55 11.34 -6.13 12.25
N GLY A 56 11.02 -7.41 12.44
CA GLY A 56 11.18 -8.11 13.71
C GLY A 56 10.21 -7.67 14.82
N LYS A 57 9.18 -6.89 14.49
CA LYS A 57 8.16 -6.40 15.42
C LYS A 57 7.08 -7.46 15.71
N ARG A 58 6.30 -7.20 16.76
CA ARG A 58 5.17 -8.03 17.20
C ARG A 58 3.90 -7.19 17.28
N ASP A 59 2.76 -7.88 17.37
CA ASP A 59 1.47 -7.21 17.55
C ASP A 59 1.48 -6.33 18.81
N GLY A 60 0.94 -5.11 18.67
CA GLY A 60 0.88 -4.12 19.75
C GLY A 60 2.14 -3.26 19.90
N GLU A 61 3.23 -3.57 19.19
CA GLU A 61 4.37 -2.66 19.09
C GLU A 61 4.05 -1.50 18.12
N ALA A 62 4.57 -0.31 18.43
CA ALA A 62 4.45 0.83 17.54
C ALA A 62 5.22 0.57 16.23
N ALA A 63 4.57 0.88 15.11
CA ALA A 63 5.11 0.74 13.78
C ALA A 63 5.12 2.09 13.06
N ASP A 64 6.18 2.34 12.32
CA ASP A 64 6.34 3.49 11.44
C ASP A 64 6.77 3.03 10.04
N TYR A 65 6.41 3.80 9.02
CA TYR A 65 6.89 3.59 7.66
C TYR A 65 8.41 3.59 7.57
N LEU A 66 9.11 4.32 8.45
CA LEU A 66 10.58 4.27 8.55
C LEU A 66 11.10 2.87 8.88
N ASP A 67 10.37 2.07 9.66
CA ASP A 67 10.76 0.68 9.92
C ASP A 67 10.72 -0.15 8.62
N ILE A 68 9.73 0.11 7.75
CA ILE A 68 9.59 -0.57 6.45
C ILE A 68 10.66 -0.08 5.46
N VAL A 69 10.96 1.22 5.45
CA VAL A 69 12.07 1.80 4.67
C VAL A 69 13.38 1.11 5.02
N ASP A 70 13.68 0.98 6.31
CA ASP A 70 14.89 0.30 6.76
C ASP A 70 14.87 -1.18 6.38
N ALA A 71 13.75 -1.88 6.55
CA ALA A 71 13.64 -3.26 6.09
C ALA A 71 13.95 -3.39 4.58
N ILE A 72 13.35 -2.55 3.72
CA ILE A 72 13.61 -2.51 2.27
C ILE A 72 15.09 -2.32 1.98
N ARG A 73 15.75 -1.34 2.62
CA ARG A 73 17.20 -1.07 2.44
C ARG A 73 18.06 -2.29 2.76
N HIS A 74 17.63 -3.15 3.70
CA HIS A 74 18.38 -4.34 4.10
C HIS A 74 18.13 -5.56 3.23
N ILE A 75 16.89 -5.77 2.75
CA ILE A 75 16.48 -7.05 2.15
C ILE A 75 16.13 -6.96 0.66
N SER A 76 15.81 -5.76 0.15
CA SER A 76 15.30 -5.62 -1.21
C SER A 76 16.36 -5.81 -2.27
N GLY A 77 16.01 -6.49 -3.36
CA GLY A 77 16.84 -6.59 -4.57
C GLY A 77 16.65 -5.41 -5.53
N ASP A 78 15.67 -4.53 -5.28
CA ASP A 78 15.39 -3.30 -6.02
C ASP A 78 14.96 -2.22 -5.03
N ILE A 79 15.96 -1.69 -4.30
CA ILE A 79 15.73 -0.74 -3.20
C ILE A 79 15.00 0.51 -3.70
N GLU A 80 15.46 1.12 -4.80
CA GLU A 80 14.86 2.35 -5.35
C GLU A 80 13.40 2.10 -5.78
N GLY A 81 13.14 1.02 -6.52
CA GLY A 81 11.79 0.70 -6.98
C GLY A 81 10.82 0.33 -5.85
N ASP A 82 11.29 -0.36 -4.81
CA ASP A 82 10.46 -0.71 -3.66
C ASP A 82 10.21 0.48 -2.71
N LEU A 83 11.19 1.39 -2.55
CA LEU A 83 10.99 2.62 -1.76
C LEU A 83 10.04 3.60 -2.46
N GLU A 84 10.12 3.72 -3.79
CA GLU A 84 9.16 4.51 -4.57
C GLU A 84 7.73 3.94 -4.43
N GLU A 85 7.60 2.62 -4.57
CA GLU A 85 6.32 1.92 -4.39
C GLU A 85 5.78 2.08 -2.95
N LEU A 86 6.64 1.99 -1.92
CA LEU A 86 6.24 2.20 -0.54
C LEU A 86 5.72 3.63 -0.32
N PHE A 87 6.42 4.65 -0.85
CA PHE A 87 5.99 6.04 -0.77
C PHE A 87 4.64 6.26 -1.45
N ARG A 88 4.44 5.67 -2.64
CA ARG A 88 3.17 5.72 -3.36
C ARG A 88 2.03 5.14 -2.52
N ARG A 89 2.23 3.98 -1.88
CA ARG A 89 1.23 3.35 -1.00
C ARG A 89 0.94 4.18 0.24
N ALA A 90 1.95 4.74 0.89
CA ALA A 90 1.75 5.62 2.05
C ALA A 90 0.91 6.86 1.67
N THR A 91 1.22 7.46 0.51
CA THR A 91 0.48 8.60 -0.03
C THR A 91 -0.96 8.22 -0.35
N LEU A 92 -1.20 7.08 -0.99
CA LEU A 92 -2.54 6.57 -1.27
C LEU A 92 -3.32 6.24 0.01
N ASN A 93 -2.68 5.69 1.04
CA ASN A 93 -3.31 5.46 2.34
C ASN A 93 -3.78 6.77 2.98
N VAL A 94 -2.98 7.83 2.92
CA VAL A 94 -3.37 9.16 3.40
C VAL A 94 -4.54 9.71 2.58
N VAL A 95 -4.47 9.66 1.24
CA VAL A 95 -5.50 10.22 0.35
C VAL A 95 -6.85 9.49 0.51
N LEU A 96 -6.83 8.16 0.62
CA LEU A 96 -8.05 7.36 0.80
C LEU A 96 -8.51 7.27 2.27
N GLY A 97 -7.76 7.84 3.22
CA GLY A 97 -8.04 7.68 4.65
C GLY A 97 -7.93 6.22 5.13
N ASN A 98 -7.13 5.39 4.48
CA ASN A 98 -6.85 4.03 4.97
C ASN A 98 -5.91 4.11 6.17
N THR A 99 -6.49 3.97 7.35
CA THR A 99 -5.80 3.99 8.65
C THR A 99 -5.55 2.59 9.20
N ASP A 100 -6.03 1.53 8.52
CA ASP A 100 -5.88 0.13 8.92
C ASP A 100 -4.64 -0.53 8.29
N ASP A 101 -3.64 0.26 7.91
CA ASP A 101 -2.44 -0.14 7.17
C ASP A 101 -1.35 -0.77 8.06
N HIS A 102 -1.73 -1.78 8.82
CA HIS A 102 -0.82 -2.51 9.70
C HIS A 102 0.36 -3.14 8.96
N LEU A 103 1.46 -3.43 9.66
CA LEU A 103 2.63 -4.13 9.11
C LEU A 103 2.34 -5.53 8.54
N ARG A 104 1.15 -6.09 8.77
CA ARG A 104 0.67 -7.34 8.15
C ARG A 104 0.13 -7.14 6.74
N ASN A 105 -0.28 -5.94 6.40
CA ASN A 105 -0.86 -5.55 5.10
C ASN A 105 0.23 -5.07 4.14
N HIS A 106 1.47 -5.01 4.62
CA HIS A 106 2.68 -4.88 3.81
C HIS A 106 3.44 -6.20 3.84
N ALA A 107 3.98 -6.62 2.70
CA ALA A 107 4.70 -7.88 2.62
C ALA A 107 5.78 -7.90 1.55
N PHE A 108 6.61 -8.93 1.62
CA PHE A 108 7.72 -9.16 0.72
C PHE A 108 7.68 -10.58 0.17
N LEU A 109 8.02 -10.71 -1.12
CA LEU A 109 8.16 -11.98 -1.82
C LEU A 109 9.63 -12.26 -2.09
N SER A 110 10.04 -13.51 -1.86
CA SER A 110 11.41 -13.93 -2.18
C SER A 110 11.55 -14.20 -3.67
N ARG A 111 12.62 -13.67 -4.27
CA ARG A 111 13.05 -14.01 -5.63
C ARG A 111 14.57 -14.19 -5.60
N LYS A 112 14.99 -15.45 -5.72
CA LYS A 112 16.39 -15.88 -5.56
C LYS A 112 16.89 -15.53 -4.14
N GLU A 113 17.91 -14.67 -4.04
CA GLU A 113 18.58 -14.30 -2.78
C GLU A 113 18.04 -13.01 -2.17
N HIS A 114 17.10 -12.34 -2.85
CA HIS A 114 16.54 -11.06 -2.42
C HIS A 114 15.04 -11.15 -2.17
N TRP A 115 14.55 -10.16 -1.44
CA TRP A 115 13.12 -9.93 -1.24
C TRP A 115 12.67 -8.73 -2.10
N PHE A 116 11.38 -8.65 -2.37
CA PHE A 116 10.79 -7.55 -3.14
C PHE A 116 9.43 -7.22 -2.55
N LEU A 117 9.08 -5.94 -2.45
CA LEU A 117 7.79 -5.52 -1.92
C LEU A 117 6.67 -6.12 -2.78
N SER A 118 5.80 -6.91 -2.14
CA SER A 118 4.68 -7.59 -2.79
C SER A 118 3.70 -6.59 -3.40
N PRO A 119 2.80 -6.99 -4.31
CA PRO A 119 1.64 -6.17 -4.65
C PRO A 119 0.85 -5.78 -3.37
N ALA A 120 0.17 -4.64 -3.40
CA ALA A 120 -0.75 -4.19 -2.35
C ALA A 120 -1.98 -5.10 -2.28
N PHE A 121 -2.49 -5.32 -1.07
CA PHE A 121 -3.66 -6.12 -0.74
C PHE A 121 -4.23 -5.61 0.58
N ASP A 122 -5.47 -5.99 0.91
CA ASP A 122 -6.11 -5.64 2.19
C ASP A 122 -6.10 -4.13 2.46
N VAL A 123 -6.68 -3.38 1.52
CA VAL A 123 -6.80 -1.92 1.57
C VAL A 123 -8.21 -1.55 1.98
N ASN A 124 -8.35 -0.95 3.16
CA ASN A 124 -9.66 -0.68 3.77
C ASN A 124 -9.79 0.79 4.19
N PRO A 125 -10.30 1.68 3.31
CA PRO A 125 -10.54 3.07 3.64
C PRO A 125 -11.39 3.24 4.91
N ASN A 126 -10.98 4.13 5.81
CA ASN A 126 -11.72 4.43 7.02
C ASN A 126 -12.48 5.75 6.85
N PRO A 127 -13.82 5.77 7.00
CA PRO A 127 -14.58 7.01 6.87
C PRO A 127 -14.35 8.01 8.02
N GLN A 128 -13.67 7.61 9.09
CA GLN A 128 -13.36 8.49 10.23
C GLN A 128 -12.08 9.30 9.95
N LEU A 129 -12.26 10.57 9.57
CA LEU A 129 -11.16 11.49 9.19
C LEU A 129 -10.02 11.57 10.24
N HIS A 130 -10.33 11.54 11.53
CA HIS A 130 -9.33 11.66 12.61
C HIS A 130 -8.97 10.32 13.25
N ALA A 131 -9.31 9.20 12.60
CA ALA A 131 -8.85 7.89 13.05
C ALA A 131 -7.32 7.87 13.07
N ARG A 132 -6.78 7.19 14.09
CA ARG A 132 -5.34 6.99 14.19
C ARG A 132 -4.94 5.86 13.25
N ARG A 133 -3.94 6.07 12.40
CA ARG A 133 -3.36 5.02 11.54
C ARG A 133 -2.60 3.98 12.37
N ALA A 134 -2.62 2.75 11.87
CA ALA A 134 -1.92 1.61 12.43
C ALA A 134 -0.39 1.74 12.30
N THR A 135 0.08 2.24 11.16
CA THR A 135 1.51 2.49 10.88
C THR A 135 1.73 3.99 10.71
N SER A 136 2.47 4.63 11.62
CA SER A 136 2.74 6.07 11.55
C SER A 136 3.65 6.42 10.38
N ILE A 137 3.57 7.66 9.90
CA ILE A 137 4.43 8.23 8.87
C ILE A 137 5.35 9.23 9.57
N VAL A 138 6.63 8.90 9.78
CA VAL A 138 7.61 9.79 10.42
C VAL A 138 7.08 10.32 11.78
N GLY A 139 6.50 9.41 12.57
CA GLY A 139 5.88 9.68 13.87
C GLY A 139 4.47 10.27 13.81
N ALA A 140 4.00 10.76 12.66
CA ALA A 140 2.64 11.26 12.50
C ALA A 140 1.65 10.11 12.31
N ALA A 141 0.53 10.14 13.03
CA ALA A 141 -0.42 9.04 13.04
C ALA A 141 -1.88 9.45 12.81
N GLN A 142 -2.14 10.72 12.52
CA GLN A 142 -3.48 11.27 12.36
C GLN A 142 -3.45 12.41 11.34
N PHE A 143 -4.60 12.71 10.76
CA PHE A 143 -4.83 13.91 9.98
C PHE A 143 -4.93 15.16 10.88
N PRO A 144 -4.29 16.29 10.52
CA PRO A 144 -3.58 16.55 9.25
C PRO A 144 -2.08 16.27 9.27
N GLU A 145 -1.49 15.86 10.40
CA GLU A 145 -0.04 15.72 10.56
C GLU A 145 0.57 14.71 9.57
N GLU A 146 -0.14 13.63 9.28
CA GLU A 146 0.30 12.59 8.33
C GLU A 146 0.50 13.12 6.90
N VAL A 147 -0.26 14.15 6.50
CA VAL A 147 -0.14 14.79 5.18
C VAL A 147 1.21 15.50 5.08
N HIS A 148 1.58 16.25 6.12
CA HIS A 148 2.88 16.94 6.16
C HIS A 148 4.04 15.95 6.25
N ALA A 149 3.84 14.81 6.89
CA ALA A 149 4.84 13.78 7.05
C ALA A 149 5.17 13.00 5.76
N LEU A 150 4.36 13.12 4.71
CA LEU A 150 4.69 12.56 3.40
C LEU A 150 5.96 13.17 2.80
N HIS A 151 6.22 14.47 3.02
CA HIS A 151 7.44 15.10 2.50
C HIS A 151 8.72 14.47 3.09
N PRO A 152 8.94 14.42 4.43
CA PRO A 152 10.11 13.75 4.99
C PRO A 152 10.13 12.24 4.69
N LEU A 153 8.98 11.57 4.57
CA LEU A 153 8.97 10.17 4.12
C LEU A 153 9.53 10.02 2.69
N ALA A 154 9.20 10.94 1.78
CA ALA A 154 9.73 10.92 0.41
C ALA A 154 11.27 11.04 0.41
N GLU A 155 11.83 11.89 1.26
CA GLU A 155 13.28 12.05 1.44
C GLU A 155 13.92 10.74 1.94
N GLU A 156 13.29 10.07 2.91
CA GLU A 156 13.73 8.76 3.41
C GLU A 156 13.62 7.65 2.36
N CYS A 157 12.63 7.73 1.46
CA CYS A 157 12.54 6.86 0.29
C CYS A 157 13.55 7.20 -0.81
N GLY A 158 14.41 8.23 -0.64
CA GLY A 158 15.41 8.63 -1.63
C GLY A 158 14.83 9.36 -2.84
N LEU A 159 13.59 9.85 -2.75
CA LEU A 159 12.92 10.53 -3.86
C LEU A 159 13.32 12.00 -3.93
N THR A 160 13.52 12.48 -5.14
CA THR A 160 13.60 13.93 -5.37
C THR A 160 12.23 14.58 -5.14
N THR A 161 12.21 15.85 -4.74
CA THR A 161 10.97 16.62 -4.61
C THR A 161 10.13 16.60 -5.90
N LEU A 162 10.79 16.63 -7.06
CA LEU A 162 10.12 16.53 -8.35
C LEU A 162 9.41 15.18 -8.53
N ARG A 163 10.10 14.07 -8.23
CA ARG A 163 9.51 12.74 -8.37
C ARG A 163 8.37 12.52 -7.37
N ALA A 164 8.56 12.92 -6.11
CA ALA A 164 7.52 12.85 -5.09
C ALA A 164 6.25 13.63 -5.51
N LYS A 165 6.44 14.84 -6.07
CA LYS A 165 5.34 15.65 -6.59
C LYS A 165 4.63 14.96 -7.77
N GLN A 166 5.37 14.38 -8.71
CA GLN A 166 4.77 13.62 -9.83
C GLN A 166 3.91 12.46 -9.33
N ILE A 167 4.37 11.71 -8.32
CA ILE A 167 3.60 10.62 -7.72
C ILE A 167 2.29 11.14 -7.13
N VAL A 168 2.32 12.27 -6.41
CA VAL A 168 1.12 12.90 -5.87
C VAL A 168 0.17 13.35 -6.99
N GLU A 169 0.69 13.94 -8.06
CA GLU A 169 -0.12 14.35 -9.24
C GLU A 169 -0.76 13.15 -9.94
N GLU A 170 -0.02 12.03 -10.11
CA GLU A 170 -0.55 10.77 -10.65
C GLU A 170 -1.70 10.22 -9.78
N ILE A 171 -1.57 10.30 -8.44
CA ILE A 171 -2.61 9.87 -7.50
C ILE A 171 -3.86 10.77 -7.56
N ILE A 172 -3.69 12.09 -7.61
CA ILE A 172 -4.80 13.05 -7.71
C ILE A 172 -5.56 12.83 -9.03
N ALA A 173 -4.85 12.71 -10.15
CA ALA A 173 -5.46 12.47 -11.46
C ALA A 173 -6.28 11.16 -11.48
N ALA A 174 -5.78 10.11 -10.81
CA ALA A 174 -6.53 8.85 -10.68
C ALA A 174 -7.80 9.01 -9.84
N ALA A 175 -7.77 9.82 -8.77
CA ALA A 175 -8.95 10.10 -7.95
C ALA A 175 -10.02 10.90 -8.70
N GLU A 176 -9.63 11.90 -9.51
CA GLU A 176 -10.55 12.68 -10.34
C GLU A 176 -11.26 11.83 -11.41
N HIS A 177 -10.55 10.85 -11.98
CA HIS A 177 -11.13 9.95 -12.97
C HIS A 177 -12.27 9.09 -12.39
N TRP A 178 -12.16 8.72 -11.12
CA TRP A 178 -13.18 7.96 -10.40
C TRP A 178 -14.47 8.73 -10.15
N GLU A 179 -14.38 10.03 -9.81
CA GLU A 179 -15.58 10.87 -9.62
C GLU A 179 -16.40 10.99 -10.91
N LEU A 180 -15.75 10.97 -12.07
CA LEU A 180 -16.43 11.05 -13.37
C LEU A 180 -17.16 9.74 -13.72
N GLU A 181 -16.52 8.58 -13.52
CA GLU A 181 -17.15 7.28 -13.82
C GLU A 181 -18.25 6.89 -12.84
N SER A 182 -18.19 7.36 -11.59
CA SER A 182 -19.21 7.09 -10.56
C SER A 182 -20.45 7.99 -10.64
N VAL A 183 -20.41 9.06 -11.44
CA VAL A 183 -21.57 9.92 -11.75
C VAL A 183 -22.33 9.41 -13.00
N GLU A 184 -21.71 8.56 -13.82
CA GLU A 184 -22.32 7.98 -15.03
C GLU A 184 -22.95 6.59 -14.84
N GLN A 185 -22.93 6.02 -13.62
CA GLN A 185 -23.59 4.76 -13.25
C GLN A 185 -24.77 4.96 -12.29
#